data_AF-T5AAH7-F1
#
_entry.id   AF-T5AAH7-F1
#
_cell.length_a   1.000
_cell.length_b   1.000
_cell.length_c   1.000
_cell.angle_alpha   90.00
_cell.angle_beta   90.00
_cell.angle_gamma   90.00
#
_symmetry.space_group_name_H-M   'P 1'
#
loop_
_entity.id
_entity.type
_entity.pdbx_description
1 polymer ?
#
loop_
_entity_poly.entity_id
_entity_poly.type
_entity_poly.pdbx_seq_one_letter_code
_entity_poly.pdbx_strand_id
1 'polypeptide(L)'
;MGPDKLQMLFGDGGKIFQHFTGCIDIIGHDCYVEQSGALNEHISDVFGIMVKQHIDNETADQSDWLIGEGCLLPSIKGLAARSTKSPGTAFDIPQFGKDGQVGHMKMLYEKTYGDNGGVHIFSGIPNKAFYLAALGFGGHSWEKAGQMWWKAMTCKRVPPGCTFDRFADITVDFAREEFGETAAKIVRKAWIDVGDAERLEARALRCLVKHWETPETKPVAMSLCLKISSDVH
;
A
#
# COMPACT_ATOMS: atom_id res chain seq x y z
N MET A 1 6.62 41.78 2.90
CA MET A 1 6.07 40.73 2.01
C MET A 1 5.59 39.61 2.91
N GLY A 2 4.27 39.45 3.06
CA GLY A 2 3.68 38.36 3.84
C GLY A 2 3.46 37.12 2.96
N PRO A 3 3.37 35.91 3.54
CA PRO A 3 2.98 34.71 2.80
C PRO A 3 1.49 34.80 2.50
N ASP A 4 1.03 34.45 1.29
CA ASP A 4 -0.40 34.27 0.91
C ASP A 4 -0.50 34.21 -0.63
N LYS A 5 -1.11 33.24 -1.33
CA LYS A 5 -2.04 32.15 -1.00
C LYS A 5 -1.85 31.05 -2.05
N LEU A 6 -1.77 29.78 -1.65
CA LEU A 6 -2.06 28.68 -2.57
C LEU A 6 -3.57 28.74 -2.85
N GLN A 7 -3.94 28.92 -4.11
CA GLN A 7 -5.35 28.96 -4.52
C GLN A 7 -5.84 27.54 -4.80
N MET A 8 -7.00 27.23 -4.26
CA MET A 8 -7.74 26.00 -4.51
C MET A 8 -8.59 26.20 -5.77
N LEU A 9 -8.41 25.37 -6.80
CA LEU A 9 -9.33 25.32 -7.93
C LEU A 9 -10.26 24.12 -7.76
N PHE A 10 -11.55 24.40 -7.61
CA PHE A 10 -12.60 23.41 -7.64
C PHE A 10 -13.22 23.41 -9.04
N GLY A 11 -13.30 22.25 -9.68
CA GLY A 11 -14.21 22.06 -10.79
C GLY A 11 -15.58 21.66 -10.24
N ASP A 12 -16.65 22.33 -10.66
CA ASP A 12 -18.04 22.06 -10.24
C ASP A 12 -18.59 20.70 -10.71
N GLY A 13 -17.71 19.79 -11.16
CA GLY A 13 -18.12 18.58 -11.83
C GLY A 13 -18.74 18.85 -13.20
N GLY A 14 -18.86 17.78 -13.98
CA GLY A 14 -19.56 17.77 -15.25
C GLY A 14 -20.64 16.70 -15.25
N LYS A 15 -21.09 16.25 -16.42
CA LYS A 15 -22.15 15.22 -16.54
C LYS A 15 -21.80 13.84 -15.93
N ILE A 16 -20.59 13.63 -15.42
CA ILE A 16 -20.02 12.31 -15.05
C ILE A 16 -19.55 12.25 -13.59
N PHE A 17 -19.25 13.38 -12.95
CA PHE A 17 -18.76 13.44 -11.57
C PHE A 17 -19.50 14.56 -10.81
N GLN A 18 -19.98 14.30 -9.59
CA GLN A 18 -20.51 15.35 -8.70
C GLN A 18 -19.43 15.94 -7.79
N HIS A 19 -19.76 17.07 -7.17
CA HIS A 19 -18.99 17.88 -6.22
C HIS A 19 -17.92 17.09 -5.43
N PHE A 20 -16.65 17.39 -5.72
CA PHE A 20 -15.47 16.84 -5.03
C PHE A 20 -15.38 17.22 -3.54
N THR A 21 -16.26 18.09 -3.04
CA THR A 21 -16.32 18.51 -1.63
C THR A 21 -16.96 17.47 -0.70
N GLY A 22 -17.54 16.39 -1.24
CA GLY A 22 -18.14 15.30 -0.46
C GLY A 22 -17.19 14.12 -0.19
N CYS A 23 -16.03 14.05 -0.85
CA CYS A 23 -15.07 12.96 -0.73
C CYS A 23 -13.77 13.52 -0.13
N ILE A 24 -13.58 13.31 1.17
CA ILE A 24 -12.36 13.68 1.90
C ILE A 24 -11.09 13.05 1.28
N ASP A 25 -11.26 12.02 0.45
CA ASP A 25 -10.20 11.19 -0.14
C ASP A 25 -9.49 11.81 -1.37
N ILE A 26 -9.97 12.95 -1.89
CA ILE A 26 -9.47 13.57 -3.14
C ILE A 26 -8.73 14.90 -2.83
N ILE A 27 -7.77 14.88 -1.89
CA ILE A 27 -7.11 16.12 -1.40
C ILE A 27 -5.56 16.14 -1.59
N GLY A 28 -4.92 15.11 -2.17
CA GLY A 28 -3.45 14.98 -2.15
C GLY A 28 -2.65 15.05 -3.46
N HIS A 29 -3.26 15.30 -4.62
CA HIS A 29 -2.81 14.66 -5.87
C HIS A 29 -1.56 15.20 -6.60
N ASP A 30 -1.15 16.47 -6.48
CA ASP A 30 -0.17 17.02 -7.42
C ASP A 30 1.23 17.16 -6.81
N CYS A 31 2.14 16.19 -7.07
CA CYS A 31 3.61 16.41 -7.23
C CYS A 31 4.51 15.15 -7.39
N TYR A 32 4.00 13.93 -7.58
CA TYR A 32 4.85 12.72 -7.52
C TYR A 32 4.68 11.80 -8.75
N VAL A 33 5.79 11.29 -9.29
CA VAL A 33 5.85 10.41 -10.49
C VAL A 33 6.23 8.98 -10.10
N GLU A 34 5.89 8.01 -10.95
CA GLU A 34 6.27 6.58 -10.78
C GLU A 34 5.85 6.01 -9.41
N GLN A 35 6.75 5.28 -8.72
CA GLN A 35 6.42 4.61 -7.45
C GLN A 35 6.15 5.59 -6.30
N SER A 36 6.79 6.75 -6.26
CA SER A 36 6.50 7.74 -5.21
C SER A 36 5.14 8.41 -5.43
N GLY A 37 4.72 8.56 -6.69
CA GLY A 37 3.34 8.96 -7.03
C GLY A 37 2.31 7.91 -6.66
N ALA A 38 2.59 6.64 -6.93
CA ALA A 38 1.76 5.54 -6.49
C ALA A 38 1.67 5.42 -4.97
N LEU A 39 2.76 5.73 -4.25
CA LEU A 39 2.73 5.85 -2.79
C LEU A 39 1.86 7.03 -2.36
N ASN A 40 1.92 8.19 -3.01
CA ASN A 40 1.06 9.33 -2.65
C ASN A 40 -0.43 8.97 -2.75
N GLU A 41 -0.87 8.39 -3.86
CA GLU A 41 -2.26 7.91 -4.04
C GLU A 41 -2.63 6.83 -3.01
N HIS A 42 -1.71 5.91 -2.71
CA HIS A 42 -1.89 4.89 -1.68
C HIS A 42 -2.16 5.48 -0.29
N ILE A 43 -1.45 6.55 0.07
CA ILE A 43 -1.63 7.20 1.38
C ILE A 43 -3.06 7.74 1.52
N SER A 44 -3.58 8.40 0.49
CA SER A 44 -4.96 8.87 0.45
C SER A 44 -5.96 7.72 0.59
N ASP A 45 -5.76 6.61 -0.13
CA ASP A 45 -6.63 5.44 -0.05
C ASP A 45 -6.63 4.78 1.35
N VAL A 46 -5.45 4.69 1.99
CA VAL A 46 -5.31 4.14 3.34
C VAL A 46 -6.08 4.99 4.37
N PHE A 47 -5.97 6.30 4.29
CA PHE A 47 -6.74 7.18 5.18
C PHE A 47 -8.23 7.13 4.91
N GLY A 48 -8.64 7.16 3.64
CA GLY A 48 -10.05 7.08 3.26
C GLY A 48 -10.70 5.81 3.77
N ILE A 49 -10.06 4.65 3.58
CA ILE A 49 -10.63 3.39 4.08
C ILE A 49 -10.64 3.30 5.60
N MET A 50 -9.62 3.80 6.30
CA MET A 50 -9.64 3.83 7.76
C MET A 50 -10.74 4.73 8.30
N VAL A 51 -10.97 5.90 7.68
CA VAL A 51 -12.06 6.81 8.06
C VAL A 51 -13.41 6.15 7.83
N LYS A 52 -13.63 5.52 6.67
CA LYS A 52 -14.85 4.76 6.37
C LYS A 52 -15.11 3.69 7.44
N GLN A 53 -14.13 2.81 7.66
CA GLN A 53 -14.23 1.74 8.66
C GLN A 53 -14.48 2.28 10.07
N HIS A 54 -13.91 3.44 10.41
CA HIS A 54 -14.13 4.08 11.71
C HIS A 54 -15.56 4.61 11.88
N ILE A 55 -16.11 5.25 10.84
CA ILE A 55 -17.49 5.75 10.82
C ILE A 55 -18.48 4.59 10.93
N ASP A 56 -18.24 3.51 10.17
CA ASP A 56 -19.12 2.35 10.12
C ASP A 56 -18.84 1.34 11.26
N ASN A 57 -17.83 1.62 12.09
CA ASN A 57 -17.35 0.76 13.19
C ASN A 57 -17.05 -0.68 12.73
N GLU A 58 -16.41 -0.81 11.57
CA GLU A 58 -16.06 -2.09 10.97
C GLU A 58 -14.65 -2.54 11.36
N THR A 59 -14.49 -3.83 11.59
CA THR A 59 -13.17 -4.47 11.64
C THR A 59 -12.63 -4.73 10.24
N ALA A 60 -11.32 -4.98 10.15
CA ALA A 60 -10.64 -5.23 8.89
C ALA A 60 -11.24 -6.38 8.05
N ASP A 61 -11.85 -7.37 8.68
CA ASP A 61 -12.52 -8.50 8.02
C ASP A 61 -13.98 -8.24 7.62
N GLN A 62 -14.59 -7.17 8.15
CA GLN A 62 -15.97 -6.77 7.83
C GLN A 62 -16.03 -5.79 6.65
N SER A 63 -15.07 -4.88 6.58
CA SER A 63 -14.96 -3.86 5.54
C SER A 63 -14.95 -4.43 4.12
N ASP A 64 -15.60 -3.73 3.19
CA ASP A 64 -15.57 -4.07 1.76
C ASP A 64 -14.24 -3.74 1.06
N TRP A 65 -13.47 -2.81 1.63
CA TRP A 65 -12.19 -2.33 1.09
C TRP A 65 -12.33 -1.65 -0.28
N LEU A 66 -13.46 -0.97 -0.50
CA LEU A 66 -13.77 -0.18 -1.69
C LEU A 66 -13.57 1.32 -1.44
N ILE A 67 -12.89 2.00 -2.36
CA ILE A 67 -12.68 3.46 -2.32
C ILE A 67 -13.64 4.14 -3.30
N GLY A 68 -14.34 5.18 -2.85
CA GLY A 68 -15.25 5.96 -3.69
C GLY A 68 -16.52 5.19 -4.09
N GLU A 69 -16.98 4.25 -3.25
CA GLU A 69 -18.25 3.58 -3.47
C GLU A 69 -19.40 4.61 -3.54
N GLY A 70 -20.29 4.46 -4.52
CA GLY A 70 -21.43 5.36 -4.72
C GLY A 70 -21.09 6.71 -5.35
N CYS A 71 -19.81 7.01 -5.62
CA CYS A 71 -19.39 8.27 -6.24
C CYS A 71 -19.49 8.27 -7.78
N LEU A 72 -19.29 7.11 -8.41
CA LEU A 72 -19.25 6.99 -9.88
C LEU A 72 -20.65 6.94 -10.48
N LEU A 73 -21.48 6.01 -10.00
CA LEU A 73 -22.88 5.85 -10.40
C LEU A 73 -23.66 5.40 -9.16
N PRO A 74 -24.29 6.32 -8.40
CA PRO A 74 -24.95 6.00 -7.13
C PRO A 74 -26.03 4.91 -7.24
N SER A 75 -26.57 4.71 -8.43
CA SER A 75 -27.57 3.66 -8.73
C SER A 75 -26.97 2.26 -8.89
N ILE A 76 -25.65 2.12 -8.95
CA ILE A 76 -24.96 0.83 -9.09
C ILE A 76 -24.24 0.50 -7.77
N LYS A 77 -24.84 -0.41 -7.01
CA LYS A 77 -24.28 -0.89 -5.74
C LYS A 77 -22.97 -1.67 -5.98
N GLY A 78 -21.95 -1.45 -5.15
CA GLY A 78 -20.64 -2.10 -5.26
C GLY A 78 -19.73 -1.51 -6.34
N LEU A 79 -20.17 -0.46 -7.06
CA LEU A 79 -19.30 0.27 -7.97
C LEU A 79 -18.45 1.26 -7.19
N ALA A 80 -17.14 1.13 -7.31
CA ALA A 80 -16.16 1.94 -6.63
C ALA A 80 -15.07 2.40 -7.60
N ALA A 81 -14.34 3.45 -7.23
CA ALA A 81 -13.19 3.91 -8.01
C ALA A 81 -12.03 2.92 -7.93
N ARG A 82 -11.79 2.32 -6.76
CA ARG A 82 -10.70 1.37 -6.52
C ARG A 82 -11.11 0.30 -5.51
N SER A 83 -10.46 -0.86 -5.58
CA SER A 83 -10.54 -1.90 -4.56
C SER A 83 -9.15 -2.14 -3.99
N THR A 84 -8.97 -1.90 -2.69
CA THR A 84 -7.66 -2.13 -2.04
C THR A 84 -7.44 -3.62 -1.74
N LYS A 85 -8.52 -4.37 -1.50
CA LYS A 85 -8.51 -5.83 -1.35
C LYS A 85 -8.21 -6.57 -2.65
N SER A 86 -8.74 -6.09 -3.78
CA SER A 86 -8.58 -6.71 -5.10
C SER A 86 -8.37 -5.65 -6.19
N PRO A 87 -7.19 -5.04 -6.27
CA PRO A 87 -6.91 -4.03 -7.28
C PRO A 87 -7.12 -4.57 -8.70
N GLY A 88 -7.79 -3.81 -9.56
CA GLY A 88 -8.14 -4.21 -10.93
C GLY A 88 -9.55 -4.79 -11.07
N THR A 89 -10.35 -4.79 -9.99
CA THR A 89 -11.70 -5.36 -9.97
C THR A 89 -12.78 -4.40 -9.47
N ALA A 90 -12.48 -3.12 -9.26
CA ALA A 90 -13.44 -2.16 -8.71
C ALA A 90 -14.60 -1.87 -9.67
N PHE A 91 -14.34 -1.93 -10.98
CA PHE A 91 -15.33 -1.74 -12.03
C PHE A 91 -14.94 -2.44 -13.34
N ASP A 92 -15.95 -2.84 -14.09
CA ASP A 92 -15.86 -3.26 -15.49
C ASP A 92 -17.16 -2.85 -16.18
N ILE A 93 -17.17 -1.65 -16.76
CA ILE A 93 -18.36 -1.06 -17.35
C ILE A 93 -18.08 -0.82 -18.84
N PRO A 94 -18.87 -1.39 -19.77
CA PRO A 94 -18.63 -1.27 -21.21
C PRO A 94 -18.41 0.16 -21.71
N GLN A 95 -19.07 1.15 -21.09
CA GLN A 95 -18.98 2.56 -21.44
C GLN A 95 -17.76 3.28 -20.83
N PHE A 96 -17.22 2.81 -19.70
CA PHE A 96 -16.14 3.46 -18.96
C PHE A 96 -14.82 2.67 -18.95
N GLY A 97 -14.85 1.44 -19.48
CA GLY A 97 -13.73 0.51 -19.43
C GLY A 97 -13.67 -0.24 -18.11
N LYS A 98 -12.49 -0.82 -17.86
CA LYS A 98 -12.21 -1.67 -16.72
C LYS A 98 -11.17 -1.03 -15.81
N ASP A 99 -11.27 -1.31 -14.53
CA ASP A 99 -10.24 -0.98 -13.53
C ASP A 99 -8.85 -1.48 -13.99
N GLY A 100 -7.94 -0.53 -14.18
CA GLY A 100 -6.59 -0.77 -14.69
C GLY A 100 -5.55 -1.09 -13.62
N GLN A 101 -5.90 -1.04 -12.33
CA GLN A 101 -4.97 -1.24 -11.23
C GLN A 101 -4.34 -2.64 -11.25
N VAL A 102 -3.14 -2.73 -10.69
CA VAL A 102 -2.45 -4.00 -10.46
C VAL A 102 -2.19 -4.18 -8.97
N GLY A 103 -2.33 -5.41 -8.49
CA GLY A 103 -2.13 -5.76 -7.08
C GLY A 103 -0.87 -6.57 -6.78
N HIS A 104 0.08 -6.67 -7.72
CA HIS A 104 1.30 -7.46 -7.57
C HIS A 104 2.47 -6.91 -8.40
N MET A 105 3.68 -6.88 -7.83
CA MET A 105 4.88 -6.30 -8.46
C MET A 105 5.29 -6.95 -9.78
N LYS A 106 5.04 -8.25 -9.98
CA LYS A 106 5.27 -8.92 -11.28
C LYS A 106 4.64 -8.18 -12.47
N MET A 107 3.50 -7.52 -12.25
CA MET A 107 2.80 -6.77 -13.28
C MET A 107 3.40 -5.38 -13.58
N LEU A 108 4.40 -4.91 -12.82
CA LEU A 108 5.15 -3.68 -13.12
C LEU A 108 5.91 -3.79 -14.45
N TYR A 109 6.41 -4.98 -14.79
CA TYR A 109 7.26 -5.19 -15.97
C TYR A 109 6.46 -5.44 -17.26
N GLU A 110 5.15 -5.65 -17.15
CA GLU A 110 4.28 -6.03 -18.28
C GLU A 110 3.56 -4.83 -18.93
N LYS A 111 3.55 -3.65 -18.28
CA LYS A 111 2.82 -2.46 -18.76
C LYS A 111 3.73 -1.34 -19.24
N THR A 112 3.35 -0.70 -20.35
CA THR A 112 3.98 0.53 -20.90
C THR A 112 3.24 1.78 -20.37
N TYR A 113 3.98 2.85 -20.03
CA TYR A 113 3.49 3.89 -19.11
C TYR A 113 2.88 5.14 -19.80
N GLY A 114 1.59 5.39 -19.54
CA GLY A 114 0.97 6.73 -19.40
C GLY A 114 0.69 7.02 -17.91
N ASP A 115 -0.07 8.04 -17.54
CA ASP A 115 -0.46 8.33 -16.12
C ASP A 115 0.71 8.66 -15.17
N ASN A 116 1.56 9.64 -15.52
CA ASN A 116 2.72 10.08 -14.70
C ASN A 116 3.67 8.95 -14.25
N GLY A 117 3.78 7.88 -15.04
CA GLY A 117 4.52 6.67 -14.67
C GLY A 117 3.66 5.59 -14.00
N GLY A 118 2.34 5.61 -14.23
CA GLY A 118 1.36 4.62 -13.75
C GLY A 118 0.98 4.77 -12.27
N VAL A 119 0.94 6.00 -11.75
CA VAL A 119 0.73 6.27 -10.32
C VAL A 119 -0.57 5.64 -9.79
N HIS A 120 -1.67 5.75 -10.54
CA HIS A 120 -2.95 5.14 -10.15
C HIS A 120 -2.98 3.64 -10.37
N ILE A 121 -2.24 3.17 -11.38
CA ILE A 121 -2.17 1.75 -11.74
C ILE A 121 -1.42 0.97 -10.65
N PHE A 122 -0.31 1.53 -10.15
CA PHE A 122 0.57 0.83 -9.21
C PHE A 122 0.25 1.07 -7.75
N SER A 123 -0.58 2.06 -7.40
CA SER A 123 -1.04 2.26 -6.01
C SER A 123 -1.82 1.06 -5.48
N GLY A 124 -2.38 0.22 -6.36
CA GLY A 124 -2.98 -1.07 -6.02
C GLY A 124 -2.04 -2.02 -5.26
N ILE A 125 -0.73 -2.00 -5.55
CA ILE A 125 0.27 -2.87 -4.89
C ILE A 125 0.39 -2.54 -3.39
N PRO A 126 0.78 -1.32 -2.99
CA PRO A 126 0.85 -0.96 -1.58
C PRO A 126 -0.54 -0.94 -0.91
N ASN A 127 -1.62 -0.64 -1.63
CA ASN A 127 -2.99 -0.77 -1.11
C ASN A 127 -3.31 -2.20 -0.65
N LYS A 128 -2.99 -3.18 -1.50
CA LYS A 128 -3.19 -4.60 -1.17
C LYS A 128 -2.28 -5.04 -0.03
N ALA A 129 -1.05 -4.53 0.06
CA ALA A 129 -0.15 -4.79 1.18
C ALA A 129 -0.75 -4.28 2.51
N PHE A 130 -1.30 -3.06 2.54
CA PHE A 130 -1.97 -2.54 3.74
C PHE A 130 -3.19 -3.37 4.13
N TYR A 131 -4.05 -3.72 3.17
CA TYR A 131 -5.19 -4.62 3.40
C TYR A 131 -4.77 -5.95 4.05
N LEU A 132 -3.74 -6.61 3.49
CA LEU A 132 -3.24 -7.88 4.01
C LEU A 132 -2.62 -7.73 5.41
N ALA A 133 -1.91 -6.63 5.67
CA ALA A 133 -1.38 -6.34 7.00
C ALA A 133 -2.49 -6.12 8.03
N ALA A 134 -3.51 -5.32 7.69
CA ALA A 134 -4.66 -5.08 8.55
C ALA A 134 -5.41 -6.38 8.88
N LEU A 135 -5.64 -7.24 7.89
CA LEU A 135 -6.21 -8.57 8.12
C LEU A 135 -5.32 -9.45 9.01
N GLY A 136 -4.00 -9.43 8.80
CA GLY A 136 -3.08 -10.21 9.60
C GLY A 136 -3.03 -9.78 11.07
N PHE A 137 -3.29 -8.50 11.36
CA PHE A 137 -3.43 -8.00 12.72
C PHE A 137 -4.82 -8.29 13.33
N GLY A 138 -5.86 -8.33 12.49
CA GLY A 138 -7.25 -8.43 12.92
C GLY A 138 -7.74 -7.17 13.64
N GLY A 139 -9.00 -7.17 14.06
CA GLY A 139 -9.61 -6.04 14.75
C GLY A 139 -9.75 -4.81 13.83
N HIS A 140 -9.63 -3.62 14.38
CA HIS A 140 -9.74 -2.39 13.59
C HIS A 140 -8.41 -2.01 12.95
N SER A 141 -8.42 -1.68 11.67
CA SER A 141 -7.20 -1.40 10.89
C SER A 141 -6.36 -0.26 11.49
N TRP A 142 -6.99 0.75 12.11
CA TRP A 142 -6.33 1.92 12.69
C TRP A 142 -5.62 1.66 14.03
N GLU A 143 -5.85 0.52 14.69
CA GLU A 143 -5.25 0.22 16.00
C GLU A 143 -3.78 -0.19 15.88
N LYS A 144 -3.43 -0.94 14.83
CA LYS A 144 -2.06 -1.43 14.58
C LYS A 144 -1.56 -1.02 13.21
N ALA A 145 -2.15 -1.56 12.14
CA ALA A 145 -1.68 -1.33 10.77
C ALA A 145 -1.63 0.17 10.44
N GLY A 146 -2.69 0.91 10.77
CA GLY A 146 -2.76 2.36 10.58
C GLY A 146 -1.69 3.13 11.35
N GLN A 147 -1.39 2.74 12.61
CA GLN A 147 -0.38 3.42 13.43
C GLN A 147 1.02 3.32 12.80
N MET A 148 1.42 2.12 12.37
CA MET A 148 2.75 1.91 11.80
C MET A 148 2.86 2.49 10.37
N TRP A 149 1.79 2.44 9.57
CA TRP A 149 1.74 3.16 8.29
C TRP A 149 1.89 4.67 8.52
N TRP A 150 1.16 5.25 9.47
CA TRP A 150 1.26 6.68 9.78
C TRP A 150 2.68 7.08 10.20
N LYS A 151 3.32 6.29 11.07
CA LYS A 151 4.71 6.50 11.44
C LYS A 151 5.65 6.40 10.24
N ALA A 152 5.47 5.41 9.37
CA ALA A 152 6.25 5.29 8.14
C ALA A 152 6.09 6.53 7.24
N MET A 153 4.87 7.03 7.06
CA MET A 153 4.55 8.18 6.19
C MET A 153 5.07 9.51 6.73
N THR A 154 5.10 9.68 8.05
CA THR A 154 5.51 10.94 8.71
C THR A 154 6.96 10.94 9.19
N CYS A 155 7.67 9.82 9.03
CA CYS A 155 9.08 9.75 9.39
C CYS A 155 9.97 10.43 8.35
N LYS A 156 11.18 10.81 8.77
CA LYS A 156 12.21 11.36 7.88
C LYS A 156 12.95 10.28 7.06
N ARG A 157 12.54 9.00 7.14
CA ARG A 157 13.22 7.87 6.48
C ARG A 157 12.74 7.61 5.05
N VAL A 158 11.57 8.16 4.68
CA VAL A 158 10.98 8.07 3.33
C VAL A 158 11.54 9.20 2.45
N PRO A 159 12.42 8.90 1.47
CA PRO A 159 12.95 9.93 0.57
C PRO A 159 11.91 10.32 -0.51
N PRO A 160 12.06 11.47 -1.19
CA PRO A 160 11.14 11.88 -2.27
C PRO A 160 10.99 10.88 -3.44
N GLY A 161 12.04 10.08 -3.71
CA GLY A 161 12.03 8.99 -4.70
C GLY A 161 11.86 7.61 -4.05
N CYS A 162 11.03 7.50 -3.00
CA CYS A 162 10.85 6.22 -2.31
C CYS A 162 10.24 5.17 -3.24
N THR A 163 10.86 4.00 -3.23
CA THR A 163 10.39 2.79 -3.92
C THR A 163 9.53 1.96 -2.98
N PHE A 164 8.77 1.01 -3.52
CA PHE A 164 7.93 0.12 -2.72
C PHE A 164 8.75 -0.75 -1.76
N ASP A 165 9.91 -1.28 -2.19
CA ASP A 165 10.78 -2.10 -1.33
C ASP A 165 11.30 -1.30 -0.11
N ARG A 166 11.67 -0.04 -0.34
CA ARG A 166 12.12 0.84 0.73
C ARG A 166 10.99 1.23 1.69
N PHE A 167 9.79 1.46 1.17
CA PHE A 167 8.63 1.74 2.01
C PHE A 167 8.24 0.51 2.84
N ALA A 168 8.28 -0.68 2.23
CA ALA A 168 8.06 -1.96 2.90
C ALA A 168 9.04 -2.14 4.08
N ASP A 169 10.34 -1.95 3.87
CA ASP A 169 11.34 -2.01 4.93
C ASP A 169 11.00 -1.07 6.11
N ILE A 170 10.62 0.17 5.82
CA ILE A 170 10.30 1.17 6.84
C ILE A 170 9.06 0.75 7.65
N THR A 171 8.00 0.27 6.99
CA THR A 171 6.80 -0.20 7.68
C THR A 171 7.09 -1.41 8.57
N VAL A 172 7.94 -2.34 8.11
CA VAL A 172 8.34 -3.52 8.90
C VAL A 172 9.17 -3.13 10.12
N ASP A 173 10.06 -2.15 9.99
CA ASP A 173 10.85 -1.65 11.11
C ASP A 173 9.97 -0.97 12.16
N PHE A 174 9.03 -0.11 11.76
CA PHE A 174 8.07 0.48 12.71
C PHE A 174 7.18 -0.57 13.36
N ALA A 175 6.72 -1.58 12.62
CA ALA A 175 5.96 -2.68 13.20
C ALA A 175 6.75 -3.42 14.28
N ARG A 176 8.05 -3.65 14.05
CA ARG A 176 8.95 -4.27 15.03
C ARG A 176 9.14 -3.38 16.25
N GLU A 177 9.44 -2.11 16.05
CA GLU A 177 9.73 -1.14 17.10
C GLU A 177 8.53 -0.95 18.05
N GLU A 178 7.32 -0.91 17.50
CA GLU A 178 6.10 -0.59 18.26
C GLU A 178 5.40 -1.81 18.84
N PHE A 179 5.38 -2.92 18.09
CA PHE A 179 4.54 -4.08 18.40
C PHE A 179 5.31 -5.41 18.40
N GLY A 180 6.63 -5.36 18.27
CA GLY A 180 7.51 -6.52 18.35
C GLY A 180 7.59 -7.38 17.08
N GLU A 181 8.38 -8.45 17.15
CA GLU A 181 8.73 -9.24 15.97
C GLU A 181 7.54 -9.96 15.32
N THR A 182 6.51 -10.31 16.09
CA THR A 182 5.27 -10.90 15.54
C THR A 182 4.58 -9.94 14.59
N ALA A 183 4.50 -8.66 14.94
CA ALA A 183 3.93 -7.62 14.08
C ALA A 183 4.79 -7.40 12.83
N ALA A 184 6.11 -7.38 12.99
CA ALA A 184 7.04 -7.29 11.87
C ALA A 184 6.86 -8.43 10.86
N LYS A 185 6.61 -9.66 11.32
CA LYS A 185 6.34 -10.82 10.46
C LYS A 185 5.03 -10.67 9.68
N ILE A 186 3.97 -10.16 10.31
CA ILE A 186 2.68 -9.89 9.65
C ILE A 186 2.86 -8.91 8.49
N VAL A 187 3.50 -7.77 8.76
CA VAL A 187 3.73 -6.73 7.74
C VAL A 187 4.65 -7.23 6.64
N ARG A 188 5.73 -7.93 7.00
CA ARG A 188 6.65 -8.51 6.01
C ARG A 188 5.92 -9.50 5.09
N LYS A 189 5.08 -10.37 5.66
CA LYS A 189 4.28 -11.31 4.86
C LYS A 189 3.36 -10.57 3.89
N ALA A 190 2.71 -9.49 4.32
CA ALA A 190 1.84 -8.70 3.47
C ALA A 190 2.58 -8.10 2.24
N TRP A 191 3.81 -7.62 2.43
CA TRP A 191 4.65 -7.14 1.32
C TRP A 191 5.17 -8.26 0.40
N ILE A 192 5.55 -9.41 0.98
CA ILE A 192 5.94 -10.60 0.22
C ILE A 192 4.79 -11.06 -0.68
N ASP A 193 3.55 -11.09 -0.16
CA ASP A 193 2.37 -11.55 -0.89
C ASP A 193 1.99 -10.65 -2.08
N VAL A 194 2.48 -9.40 -2.13
CA VAL A 194 2.33 -8.49 -3.28
C VAL A 194 3.59 -8.42 -4.16
N GLY A 195 4.60 -9.25 -3.89
CA GLY A 195 5.74 -9.46 -4.78
C GLY A 195 7.08 -8.86 -4.32
N ASP A 196 7.22 -8.41 -3.08
CA ASP A 196 8.49 -7.89 -2.53
C ASP A 196 9.42 -8.99 -1.95
N ALA A 197 9.31 -10.22 -2.47
CA ALA A 197 9.93 -11.41 -1.88
C ALA A 197 11.47 -11.43 -2.00
N GLU A 198 12.02 -11.10 -3.18
CA GLU A 198 13.44 -11.34 -3.50
C GLU A 198 14.42 -10.53 -2.62
N ARG A 199 14.01 -9.38 -2.07
CA ARG A 199 14.88 -8.53 -1.25
C ARG A 199 14.63 -8.67 0.25
N LEU A 200 13.38 -8.88 0.68
CA LEU A 200 13.04 -9.02 2.09
C LEU A 200 13.56 -10.34 2.68
N GLU A 201 13.52 -11.45 1.94
CA GLU A 201 14.09 -12.74 2.37
C GLU A 201 15.63 -12.68 2.45
N ALA A 202 16.27 -12.12 1.43
CA ALA A 202 17.73 -11.95 1.42
C ALA A 202 18.23 -11.04 2.56
N ARG A 203 17.42 -10.09 3.03
CA ARG A 203 17.73 -9.25 4.21
C ARG A 203 17.42 -9.93 5.53
N ALA A 204 16.32 -10.66 5.65
CA ALA A 204 16.01 -11.46 6.84
C ALA A 204 17.14 -12.47 7.12
N LEU A 205 17.64 -13.13 6.07
CA LEU A 205 18.82 -14.00 6.14
C LEU A 205 20.06 -13.25 6.61
N ARG A 206 20.32 -12.03 6.11
CA ARG A 206 21.45 -11.20 6.57
C ARG A 206 21.34 -10.75 8.03
N CYS A 207 20.14 -10.45 8.52
CA CYS A 207 19.91 -10.11 9.94
C CYS A 207 20.11 -11.33 10.85
N LEU A 208 19.72 -12.53 10.41
CA LEU A 208 19.97 -13.79 11.12
C LEU A 208 21.46 -14.13 11.15
N VAL A 209 22.19 -13.90 10.05
CA VAL A 209 23.64 -14.12 9.96
C VAL A 209 24.40 -13.21 10.93
N LYS A 210 23.98 -11.94 11.13
CA LYS A 210 24.59 -11.04 12.13
C LYS A 210 24.48 -11.55 13.58
N HIS A 211 23.50 -12.40 13.90
CA HIS A 211 23.38 -13.04 15.22
C HIS A 211 24.20 -14.33 15.36
N TRP A 212 24.81 -14.81 14.26
CA TRP A 212 25.47 -16.12 14.16
C TRP A 212 26.98 -16.00 13.86
N GLU A 213 27.56 -14.82 14.07
CA GLU A 213 29.00 -14.57 13.91
C GLU A 213 29.83 -14.97 15.15
N THR A 214 29.48 -16.08 15.82
CA THR A 214 30.43 -16.75 16.71
C THR A 214 31.23 -17.79 15.90
N PRO A 215 32.54 -17.98 16.15
CA PRO A 215 33.41 -18.84 15.34
C PRO A 215 32.91 -20.29 15.20
N GLU A 216 32.15 -20.76 16.17
CA GLU A 216 31.65 -22.14 16.27
C GLU A 216 30.45 -22.43 15.34
N THR A 217 29.73 -21.41 14.90
CA THR A 217 28.39 -21.59 14.32
C THR A 217 28.35 -21.32 12.80
N LYS A 218 29.40 -20.68 12.24
CA LYS A 218 29.59 -20.38 10.81
C LYS A 218 29.39 -21.55 9.83
N PRO A 219 29.91 -22.78 10.05
CA PRO A 219 29.81 -23.85 9.06
C PRO A 219 28.37 -24.33 8.83
N VAL A 220 27.54 -24.31 9.88
CA VAL A 220 26.15 -24.79 9.83
C VAL A 220 25.23 -23.78 9.12
N ALA A 221 25.46 -22.48 9.31
CA ALA A 221 24.68 -21.43 8.67
C ALA A 221 24.90 -21.36 7.14
N MET A 222 26.13 -21.59 6.67
CA MET A 222 26.42 -21.65 5.22
C MET A 222 25.71 -22.81 4.53
N SER A 223 25.64 -23.98 5.17
CA SER A 223 24.97 -25.15 4.62
C SER A 223 23.46 -24.95 4.50
N LEU A 224 22.83 -24.26 5.46
CA LEU A 224 21.40 -23.99 5.44
C LEU A 224 20.99 -22.93 4.40
N CYS A 225 21.79 -21.86 4.24
CA CYS A 225 21.58 -20.85 3.20
C CYS A 225 21.65 -21.43 1.78
N LEU A 226 22.59 -22.34 1.53
CA LEU A 226 22.72 -23.01 0.21
C LEU A 226 21.53 -23.93 -0.09
N LYS A 227 20.92 -24.54 0.94
CA LYS A 227 19.76 -25.42 0.81
C LYS A 227 18.47 -24.63 0.51
N ILE A 228 18.27 -23.50 1.18
CA ILE A 228 17.11 -22.64 0.92
C ILE A 228 17.21 -22.03 -0.49
N SER A 229 18.42 -21.70 -0.96
CA SER A 229 18.61 -21.19 -2.33
C SER A 229 18.31 -22.22 -3.42
N SER A 230 18.40 -23.52 -3.15
CA SER A 230 18.13 -24.57 -4.15
C SER A 230 16.66 -24.97 -4.25
N ASP A 231 15.84 -24.62 -3.25
CA ASP A 231 14.43 -24.99 -3.17
C ASP A 231 13.50 -23.95 -3.83
N VAL A 232 14.05 -22.85 -4.37
CA VAL A 232 13.33 -21.73 -5.01
C VAL A 232 13.51 -21.72 -6.54
N HIS A 233 13.88 -22.85 -7.14
CA HIS A 233 13.96 -23.05 -8.59
C HIS A 233 13.05 -24.18 -9.07
#